data_AF-U9TKS4-F1
#
_entry.id   AF-U9TKS4-F1
#
_cell.length_a   1.000
_cell.length_b   1.000
_cell.length_c   1.000
_cell.angle_alpha   90.00
_cell.angle_beta   90.00
_cell.angle_gamma   90.00
#
_symmetry.space_group_name_H-M   'P 1'
#
loop_
_entity.id
_entity.type
_entity.pdbx_description
1 polymer ?
#
loop_
_entity_poly.entity_id
_entity_poly.type
_entity_poly.pdbx_seq_one_letter_code
_entity_poly.pdbx_strand_id
1 'polypeptide(L)' 'MCGIFAVFNYPDDIHAFRRRALLLSKQLRHRGPDWSGCKISGNNILCHERLAIVGV' A
#
# COMPACT_ATOMS: atom_id res chain seq x y z
N MET A 1 -5.81 -5.35 -13.10
CA MET A 1 -4.54 -4.64 -12.86
C MET A 1 -4.51 -4.27 -11.39
N CYS A 2 -3.42 -4.55 -10.66
CA CYS A 2 -3.30 -4.30 -9.22
C CYS A 2 -3.46 -2.82 -8.81
N GLY A 3 -3.71 -2.59 -7.52
CA GLY A 3 -3.71 -1.25 -6.90
C GLY A 3 -2.39 -0.94 -6.22
N ILE A 4 -1.82 0.24 -6.46
CA ILE A 4 -0.57 0.70 -5.83
C ILE A 4 -0.83 2.04 -5.16
N PHE A 5 -0.42 2.17 -3.90
CA PHE A 5 -0.44 3.42 -3.16
C PHE A 5 0.95 3.65 -2.57
N ALA A 6 1.53 4.84 -2.77
CA ALA A 6 2.87 5.16 -2.27
C ALA A 6 2.92 6.58 -1.73
N VAL A 7 3.70 6.78 -0.68
CA VAL A 7 4.09 8.10 -0.17
C VAL A 7 5.59 8.12 0.02
N PHE A 8 6.23 9.15 -0.52
CA PHE A 8 7.67 9.35 -0.47
C PHE A 8 8.01 10.55 0.39
N ASN A 9 9.13 10.45 1.12
CA ASN A 9 9.68 11.51 1.97
C ASN A 9 8.64 12.12 2.92
N TYR A 10 7.92 11.26 3.64
CA TYR A 10 6.92 11.71 4.60
C TYR A 10 7.62 12.53 5.71
N PRO A 11 7.16 13.77 5.97
CA PRO A 11 7.90 14.70 6.84
C PRO A 11 7.83 14.35 8.32
N ASP A 12 6.75 13.70 8.76
CA ASP A 12 6.51 13.35 10.16
C ASP A 12 6.77 11.86 10.44
N ASP A 13 6.30 11.36 11.59
CA ASP A 13 6.38 9.95 11.93
C ASP A 13 5.56 9.08 10.95
N ILE A 14 6.28 8.39 10.07
CA ILE A 14 5.70 7.50 9.08
C ILE A 14 5.03 6.27 9.71
N HIS A 15 5.46 5.84 10.91
CA HIS A 15 4.85 4.72 11.61
C HIS A 15 3.46 5.09 12.13
N ALA A 16 3.28 6.31 12.64
CA ALA A 16 1.96 6.86 12.96
C ALA A 16 1.08 7.00 11.69
N PHE A 17 1.66 7.42 10.56
CA PHE A 17 0.93 7.56 9.29
C PHE A 17 0.48 6.23 8.67
N ARG A 18 1.14 5.11 9.02
CA ARG A 18 0.88 3.77 8.44
C ARG A 18 -0.59 3.40 8.40
N ARG A 19 -1.34 3.65 9.49
CA ARG A 19 -2.77 3.29 9.55
C ARG A 19 -3.58 4.04 8.50
N ARG A 20 -3.28 5.32 8.29
CA ARG A 20 -3.91 6.15 7.25
C ARG A 20 -3.53 5.68 5.85
N ALA A 21 -2.26 5.36 5.62
CA ALA A 21 -1.80 4.79 4.35
C ALA A 21 -2.54 3.50 3.97
N LEU A 22 -2.79 2.61 4.94
CA LEU A 22 -3.57 1.38 4.71
C LEU A 22 -5.03 1.66 4.34
N LEU A 23 -5.67 2.66 4.97
CA LEU A 23 -7.04 3.06 4.63
C LEU A 23 -7.14 3.62 3.21
N LEU A 24 -6.16 4.44 2.80
CA LEU A 24 -6.08 4.97 1.44
C LEU A 24 -5.83 3.86 0.42
N SER A 25 -4.91 2.93 0.70
CA SER A 25 -4.69 1.74 -0.14
C SER A 25 -5.96 0.91 -0.31
N LYS A 26 -6.74 0.73 0.76
CA LYS A 26 -7.99 -0.05 0.74
C LYS A 26 -9.03 0.49 -0.26
N GLN A 27 -9.01 1.79 -0.56
CA GLN A 27 -9.90 2.36 -1.58
C GLN A 27 -9.61 1.81 -2.99
N LEU A 28 -8.38 1.34 -3.22
CA LEU A 28 -7.94 0.72 -4.47
C LEU A 28 -8.18 -0.80 -4.51
N ARG A 29 -8.74 -1.41 -3.45
CA ARG A 29 -8.84 -2.88 -3.34
C ARG A 29 -9.67 -3.54 -4.43
N HIS A 30 -10.59 -2.81 -5.05
CA HIS A 30 -11.33 -3.28 -6.23
C HIS A 30 -10.42 -3.68 -7.41
N ARG A 31 -9.16 -3.21 -7.43
CA ARG A 31 -8.14 -3.55 -8.42
C ARG A 31 -7.34 -4.82 -8.09
N GLY A 32 -7.32 -5.21 -6.82
CA GLY A 32 -6.50 -6.30 -6.29
C GLY A 32 -7.10 -6.95 -5.05
N PRO A 33 -8.10 -7.82 -5.23
CA PRO A 33 -8.83 -8.43 -4.12
C PRO A 33 -8.11 -9.60 -3.45
N ASP A 34 -7.06 -10.16 -4.07
CA ASP A 34 -6.49 -11.43 -3.62
C ASP A 34 -5.58 -11.27 -2.40
N TRP A 35 -4.84 -10.17 -2.32
CA TRP A 35 -3.91 -9.93 -1.21
C TRP A 35 -3.57 -8.45 -1.02
N SER A 36 -3.24 -8.06 0.21
CA SER A 36 -2.77 -6.70 0.54
C SER A 36 -1.37 -6.74 1.18
N GLY A 37 -0.47 -5.88 0.70
CA GLY A 37 0.87 -5.69 1.23
C GLY A 37 1.15 -4.25 1.59
N CYS A 38 1.99 -4.02 2.61
CA CYS A 38 2.44 -2.70 3.01
C CYS A 38 3.87 -2.77 3.57
N LYS A 39 4.78 -1.99 3.00
CA LYS A 39 6.18 -1.89 3.41
C LYS A 39 6.53 -0.44 3.69
N ILE A 40 7.20 -0.21 4.82
CA ILE A 40 7.87 1.06 5.14
C ILE A 40 9.36 0.87 4.90
N SER A 41 10.00 1.87 4.31
CA SER A 41 11.45 1.94 4.09
C SER A 41 11.93 3.37 4.29
N GLY A 42 12.60 3.65 5.41
CA GLY A 42 12.89 5.01 5.85
C GLY A 42 11.61 5.82 5.98
N ASN A 43 11.59 7.03 5.41
CA ASN A 43 10.41 7.91 5.36
C ASN A 43 9.52 7.66 4.12
N ASN A 44 9.56 6.45 3.56
CA ASN A 44 8.70 6.05 2.44
C ASN A 44 7.79 4.88 2.83
N ILE A 45 6.58 4.86 2.30
CA ILE A 45 5.62 3.76 2.47
C ILE A 45 5.07 3.36 1.10
N LEU A 46 5.02 2.05 0.87
CA LEU A 46 4.47 1.42 -0.34
C LEU A 46 3.43 0.38 0.06
N CYS A 47 2.22 0.52 -0.46
CA CYS A 47 1.11 -0.41 -0.31
C CYS A 47 0.73 -1.01 -1.68
N HIS A 48 0.39 -2.29 -1.68
CA HIS A 48 0.01 -3.05 -2.86
C HIS A 48 -1.28 -3.83 -2.58
N GLU A 49 -2.28 -3.66 -3.42
CA GLU A 49 -3.48 -4.50 -3.50
C GLU A 49 -3.31 -5.39 -4.73
N ARG A 50 -3.02 -6.68 -4.53
CA ARG A 50 -2.63 -7.64 -5.57
C ARG A 50 -3.87 -8.31 -6.18
N LEU A 51 -3.92 -8.36 -7.51
CA LEU A 51 -4.68 -9.34 -8.28
C LEU A 51 -3.67 -10.33 -8.86
N ALA A 52 -3.66 -11.57 -8.37
CA ALA A 52 -2.77 -12.64 -8.79
C ALA A 52 -3.25 -13.23 -10.12
N ILE A 53 -2.58 -12.85 -11.21
CA ILE A 53 -2.83 -13.40 -12.56
C ILE A 53 -1.77 -14.44 -12.94
N VAL A 54 -0.52 -14.22 -12.50
CA VAL A 54 0.64 -15.08 -12.77
C VAL A 54 1.39 -15.33 -11.46
N GLY A 55 1.90 -16.55 -11.27
CA GLY A 55 2.66 -16.95 -10.08
C GLY A 55 1.78 -16.95 -8.82
N VAL A 56 0.65 -17.68 -8.90
CA VAL A 56 -0.23 -17.95 -7.76
C VAL A 56 0.55 -18.73 -6.71
#